data_AF-A0A811MVZ8-F1
#
_entry.id   AF-A0A811MVZ8-F1
#
_cell.length_a   1.000
_cell.length_b   1.000
_cell.length_c   1.000
_cell.angle_alpha   90.00
_cell.angle_beta   90.00
_cell.angle_gamma   90.00
#
_symmetry.space_group_name_H-M   'P 1'
#
loop_
_entity.id
_entity.type
_entity.pdbx_description
1 polymer ?
#
loop_
_entity_poly.entity_id
_entity_poly.type
_entity_poly.pdbx_seq_one_letter_code
_entity_poly.pdbx_strand_id
1 'polypeptide(L)'
;MAYVLRDVVLVLGLAAARLDSWLVWPLYWAAQGTMFWALFVLGHDCGHGSFSNNPSLNSVVGHILHSSILVPYHGWCVFYCTELK
;
A
#
# COMPACT_ATOMS: atom_id res chain seq x y z
N MET A 1 33.77 -1.53 -24.75
CA MET A 1 32.81 -0.87 -23.84
C MET A 1 31.48 -0.50 -24.51
N ALA A 2 31.46 -0.12 -25.80
CA ALA A 2 30.21 0.20 -26.51
C ALA A 2 29.22 -0.97 -26.66
N TYR A 3 29.70 -2.22 -26.77
CA TYR A 3 28.84 -3.41 -26.87
C TYR A 3 28.07 -3.67 -25.56
N VAL A 4 28.70 -3.49 -24.40
CA VAL A 4 28.05 -3.63 -23.09
C VAL A 4 26.93 -2.60 -22.93
N LEU A 5 27.17 -1.35 -23.33
CA LEU A 5 26.15 -0.31 -23.30
C LEU A 5 24.97 -0.65 -24.23
N ARG A 6 25.24 -1.12 -25.45
CA ARG A 6 24.19 -1.56 -26.38
C ARG A 6 23.35 -2.69 -25.79
N ASP A 7 24.00 -3.68 -25.18
CA ASP A 7 23.33 -4.87 -24.66
C ASP A 7 22.49 -4.50 -23.41
N VAL A 8 22.98 -3.62 -22.54
CA VAL A 8 22.20 -3.08 -21.41
C VAL A 8 20.99 -2.28 -21.91
N VAL A 9 21.17 -1.42 -22.93
CA VAL A 9 20.06 -0.65 -23.52
C VAL A 9 19.02 -1.58 -24.16
N LEU A 10 19.44 -2.65 -24.85
CA LEU A 10 18.53 -3.64 -25.42
C LEU A 10 17.74 -4.39 -24.34
N VAL A 11 18.40 -4.83 -23.27
CA VAL A 11 17.74 -5.53 -22.15
C VAL A 11 16.75 -4.62 -21.45
N LEU A 12 17.13 -3.39 -21.14
CA LEU A 12 16.24 -2.40 -20.50
C LEU A 12 15.08 -2.00 -21.43
N GLY A 13 15.34 -1.81 -22.72
CA GLY A 13 14.32 -1.50 -23.72
C GLY A 13 13.30 -2.62 -23.90
N LEU A 14 13.75 -3.88 -23.93
CA LEU A 14 12.85 -5.05 -23.98
C LEU A 14 12.04 -5.20 -22.69
N ALA A 15 12.64 -4.94 -21.53
CA ALA A 15 11.92 -4.93 -20.25
C ALA A 15 10.85 -3.83 -20.23
N ALA A 16 11.19 -2.61 -20.68
CA ALA A 16 10.27 -1.48 -20.78
C ALA A 16 9.12 -1.77 -21.77
N ALA A 17 9.42 -2.31 -22.96
CA ALA A 17 8.41 -2.69 -23.95
C ALA A 17 7.45 -3.78 -23.44
N ARG A 18 7.92 -4.65 -22.53
CA ARG A 18 7.06 -5.65 -21.87
C ARG A 18 6.14 -5.01 -20.84
N LEU A 19 6.57 -3.94 -20.18
CA LEU A 19 5.77 -3.13 -19.25
C LEU A 19 4.76 -2.24 -19.99
N ASP A 20 5.08 -1.80 -21.21
CA ASP A 20 4.18 -1.04 -22.12
C ASP A 20 3.13 -1.91 -22.82
N SER A 21 3.07 -3.21 -22.52
CA SER A 21 2.00 -4.07 -23.00
C SER A 21 0.67 -3.63 -22.38
N TRP A 22 -0.35 -3.39 -23.21
CA TRP A 22 -1.71 -3.04 -22.76
C TRP A 22 -2.27 -4.00 -21.70
N LEU A 23 -1.86 -5.27 -21.73
CA LEU A 23 -2.23 -6.29 -20.72
C LEU A 23 -1.65 -6.06 -19.32
N VAL A 24 -0.57 -5.30 -19.17
CA VAL A 24 0.04 -5.00 -17.87
C VAL A 24 -0.83 -4.01 -17.10
N TRP A 25 -1.54 -3.11 -17.77
CA TRP A 25 -2.36 -2.08 -17.13
C TRP A 25 -3.53 -2.65 -16.31
N PRO A 26 -4.38 -3.57 -16.83
CA PRO A 26 -5.43 -4.19 -16.02
C PRO A 26 -4.89 -5.01 -14.85
N LEU A 27 -3.76 -5.72 -15.06
CA LEU A 27 -3.13 -6.51 -14.00
C LEU A 27 -2.55 -5.59 -12.91
N TYR A 28 -1.92 -4.48 -13.32
CA TYR A 28 -1.42 -3.44 -12.44
C TYR A 28 -2.56 -2.79 -11.65
N TRP A 29 -3.67 -2.43 -12.28
CA TRP A 29 -4.83 -1.88 -11.57
C TRP A 29 -5.40 -2.86 -10.55
N ALA A 30 -5.54 -4.13 -10.92
CA ALA A 30 -6.03 -5.17 -10.01
C ALA A 30 -5.08 -5.35 -8.82
N ALA A 31 -3.78 -5.47 -9.07
CA ALA A 31 -2.76 -5.63 -8.02
C ALA A 31 -2.66 -4.38 -7.13
N GLN A 32 -2.67 -3.19 -7.70
CA GLN A 32 -2.64 -1.93 -6.96
C GLN A 32 -3.89 -1.77 -6.08
N GLY A 33 -5.07 -2.10 -6.62
CA GLY A 33 -6.33 -2.06 -5.89
C GLY A 33 -6.37 -3.05 -4.72
N THR A 34 -5.92 -4.30 -4.92
CA THR A 34 -5.87 -5.30 -3.84
C THR A 34 -4.88 -4.91 -2.75
N MET A 35 -3.75 -4.28 -3.09
CA MET A 35 -2.78 -3.79 -2.12
C MET A 35 -3.35 -2.64 -1.29
N PHE A 36 -4.01 -1.64 -1.89
CA PHE A 36 -4.68 -0.58 -1.13
C PHE A 36 -5.81 -1.11 -0.24
N TRP A 37 -6.55 -2.11 -0.71
CA TRP A 37 -7.57 -2.77 0.10
C TRP A 37 -6.96 -3.52 1.30
N ALA A 38 -5.84 -4.21 1.12
CA ALA A 38 -5.13 -4.86 2.22
C ALA A 38 -4.64 -3.85 3.28
N LEU A 39 -4.10 -2.69 2.85
CA LEU A 39 -3.71 -1.61 3.76
C LEU A 39 -4.92 -1.05 4.55
N PHE A 40 -6.08 -0.95 3.89
CA PHE A 40 -7.33 -0.54 4.54
C PHE A 40 -7.78 -1.55 5.60
N VAL A 41 -7.82 -2.84 5.27
CA VAL A 41 -8.21 -3.89 6.24
C VAL A 41 -7.23 -3.95 7.41
N LEU A 42 -5.93 -3.81 7.15
CA LEU A 42 -4.93 -3.78 8.22
C LEU A 42 -5.07 -2.54 9.11
N GLY A 43 -5.34 -1.38 8.53
CA GLY A 43 -5.63 -0.16 9.27
C GLY A 43 -6.92 -0.27 10.09
N HIS A 44 -7.95 -0.92 9.55
CA HIS A 44 -9.20 -1.25 10.21
C HIS A 44 -8.95 -2.15 11.43
N ASP A 45 -8.16 -3.20 11.30
CA ASP A 45 -7.83 -4.09 12.43
C ASP A 45 -6.98 -3.40 13.50
N CYS A 46 -6.11 -2.46 13.11
CA CYS A 46 -5.40 -1.59 14.05
C CYS A 46 -6.36 -0.69 14.83
N GLY A 47 -7.37 -0.13 14.18
CA GLY A 47 -8.38 0.71 14.84
C GLY A 47 -9.28 -0.06 15.80
N HIS A 48 -9.55 -1.34 15.53
CA HIS A 48 -10.25 -2.23 16.46
C HIS A 48 -9.40 -2.66 17.66
N GLY A 49 -8.08 -2.45 17.61
CA GLY A 49 -7.15 -2.92 18.63
C GLY A 49 -6.79 -4.41 18.53
N SER A 50 -7.27 -5.11 17.51
CA SER A 50 -7.04 -6.55 17.31
C SER A 50 -5.67 -6.87 16.69
N PHE A 51 -4.97 -5.88 16.15
CA PHE A 51 -3.65 -6.06 15.53
C PHE A 51 -2.53 -6.33 16.55
N SER A 52 -2.55 -5.66 17.70
CA SER A 52 -1.54 -5.81 18.74
C SER A 52 -2.09 -5.48 20.13
N ASN A 53 -1.57 -6.13 21.17
CA ASN A 53 -1.89 -5.82 22.57
C ASN A 53 -1.34 -4.45 23.02
N ASN A 54 -0.54 -3.76 22.20
CA ASN A 54 -0.03 -2.42 22.48
C ASN A 54 -0.83 -1.35 21.73
N PRO A 55 -1.64 -0.52 22.42
CA PRO A 55 -2.50 0.48 21.80
C PRO A 55 -1.72 1.61 21.09
N SER A 56 -0.50 1.95 21.56
CA SER A 56 0.34 2.94 20.88
C SER A 56 0.83 2.42 19.52
N LEU A 57 1.13 1.12 19.43
CA LEU A 57 1.62 0.49 18.22
C LEU A 57 0.50 0.41 17.17
N ASN A 58 -0.71 0.06 17.60
CA ASN A 58 -1.91 0.12 16.76
C ASN A 58 -2.19 1.54 16.24
N SER A 59 -2.00 2.57 17.08
CA SER A 59 -2.22 3.95 16.68
C SER A 59 -1.22 4.43 15.63
N VAL A 60 0.07 4.10 15.78
CA VAL A 60 1.11 4.48 14.80
C VAL A 60 0.90 3.76 13.47
N VAL A 61 0.69 2.44 13.50
CA VAL A 61 0.48 1.64 12.30
C VAL A 61 -0.80 2.06 11.60
N GLY A 62 -1.89 2.27 12.34
CA GLY A 62 -3.15 2.75 11.81
C GLY A 62 -3.03 4.11 11.12
N HIS A 63 -2.31 5.08 11.70
CA HIS A 63 -2.07 6.38 11.07
C HIS A 63 -1.26 6.25 9.78
N ILE A 64 -0.18 5.47 9.77
CA ILE A 64 0.66 5.29 8.57
C ILE A 64 -0.15 4.65 7.45
N LEU A 65 -0.90 3.59 7.76
CA LEU A 65 -1.72 2.87 6.79
C LEU A 65 -2.83 3.77 6.22
N HIS A 66 -3.59 4.45 7.09
CA HIS A 66 -4.68 5.33 6.64
C HIS A 66 -4.19 6.60 5.93
N SER A 67 -3.05 7.17 6.34
CA SER A 67 -2.42 8.28 5.60
C SER A 67 -1.96 7.87 4.20
N SER A 68 -1.49 6.63 4.02
CA SER A 68 -1.07 6.13 2.70
C SER A 68 -2.23 5.97 1.70
N ILE A 69 -3.47 5.83 2.19
CA ILE A 69 -4.70 5.76 1.39
C ILE A 69 -5.52 7.06 1.40
N LEU A 70 -4.98 8.15 1.96
CA LEU A 70 -5.66 9.45 2.14
C LEU A 70 -7.00 9.35 2.91
N VAL A 71 -7.21 8.27 3.67
CA VAL A 71 -8.40 8.10 4.49
C VAL A 71 -8.12 8.71 5.86
N PRO A 72 -8.96 9.61 6.39
CA PRO A 72 -8.70 10.28 7.66
C PRO A 72 -8.80 9.30 8.84
N TYR A 73 -7.66 8.96 9.43
CA TYR A 73 -7.57 8.08 10.62
C TYR A 73 -8.31 8.64 11.85
N HIS A 74 -8.44 9.96 11.97
CA HIS A 74 -9.12 10.59 13.10
C HIS A 74 -10.62 10.27 13.17
N GLY A 75 -11.31 10.00 12.06
CA GLY A 75 -12.71 9.59 12.10
C GLY A 75 -12.91 8.24 12.79
N TRP A 76 -11.93 7.37 12.67
CA TRP A 76 -11.91 6.03 13.27
C TRP A 76 -11.53 6.03 14.75
N CYS A 77 -10.58 6.89 15.13
CA CYS A 77 -10.20 7.09 16.53
C CYS A 77 -11.36 7.64 17.39
N VAL A 78 -12.29 8.43 16.82
CA VAL A 78 -13.46 9.00 17.53
C VAL A 78 -14.43 7.92 18.03
N PHE A 79 -14.57 6.77 17.36
CA PHE A 79 -15.47 5.70 17.81
C PHE A 79 -14.88 4.80 18.91
N TYR A 80 -13.56 4.73 19.01
CA TYR A 80 -12.87 3.91 20.03
C TYR A 80 -12.42 4.73 21.25
N CYS A 81 -12.27 6.06 21.12
CA CYS A 81 -12.00 6.94 22.27
C CYS A 81 -13.21 7.13 23.20
N THR A 82 -14.41 6.65 22.83
CA THR A 82 -15.62 6.70 23.65
C THR A 82 -15.87 5.46 24.50
N GLU A 83 -15.17 4.34 24.25
CA GLU A 83 -15.36 3.07 24.98
C GLU A 83 -14.40 2.89 26.18
N LEU A 84 -13.48 3.84 26.40
CA LEU A 84 -12.56 3.86 27.56
C LEU A 84 -12.70 5.14 28.39
N LYS A 85 -13.93 5.58 28.63
CA LYS A 85 -14.25 6.52 29.71
C LYS A 85 -15.30 5.93 30.63
#